data_AF-A0A9P4WSY1-F1
#
_entry.id   AF-A0A9P4WSY1-F1
#
_cell.length_a   1.000
_cell.length_b   1.000
_cell.length_c   1.000
_cell.angle_alpha   90.00
_cell.angle_beta   90.00
_cell.angle_gamma   90.00
#
_symmetry.space_group_name_H-M   'P 1'
#
loop_
_entity.id
_entity.type
_entity.pdbx_description
1 polymer ?
#
loop_
_entity_poly.entity_id
_entity_poly.type
_entity_poly.pdbx_seq_one_letter_code
_entity_poly.pdbx_strand_id
1 'polypeptide(L)'
;MSAPSQMDKSNNTENPGLIAGHAQYVKGAAEGLVGSVTGNQAWATSGEQDKNQAIDAMKAASENRDPSQGLGGVEQAAGNLVGCEGMQKEGAESKKQDTASPSLIAIFPKPLSLDVPTTSSREEYLAANMAPPPELNVGVPDLEYFTPQHITSPGTPAASEANKSVPKLFQPLTIRGTTLRNRILVAPMCQYSTASHGSATGALTDYHIATLGHYALKGAALVMVEATGVQPNGRISPNCPGIWSDAQIPALRRVSDFIKSQGALSAIQLAHAGRKASTCAPWIAGAQRTSGGKRKVSVRATEAAGGWPENVVGPMGGEEWTWDEKKLDDEMGGYWAPRALSEKEIGELVADWARAAQRSVKAGVDVIEIHGAHGYLIHQFLSPITNQRTDRYGGSFENRIRLLLEIIQAIHAVIPESMPLYLRISATEWVEETELGKKFGSWDVESSIRLAKIVAGMGVDLLDVSSGGNVVHQKLNPFDAKDYQTRIAARIRDEVKKDGGKLFIGAVGLITEAEQARDIVEEGGAVAQQTSDAEIVKEARAAVAMTQSRNGNEPQADVILVARQFMREPEWVLRVAHQLGVDVAWPNQFLRVRFPKL
;
A
#
# COMPACT_ATOMS: atom_id res chain seq x y z
N MET A 1 17.37 53.14 -30.60
CA MET A 1 18.84 53.27 -30.45
C MET A 1 19.23 52.43 -29.24
N SER A 2 19.53 51.14 -29.43
CA SER A 2 20.86 50.56 -29.69
C SER A 2 21.78 50.53 -28.45
N ALA A 3 22.06 49.30 -27.99
CA ALA A 3 23.06 48.84 -27.01
C ALA A 3 24.53 49.09 -27.50
N PRO A 4 25.67 48.66 -26.87
CA PRO A 4 25.85 47.61 -25.81
C PRO A 4 27.06 47.71 -24.80
N SER A 5 27.18 46.68 -23.94
CA SER A 5 28.39 46.11 -23.26
C SER A 5 28.91 46.82 -21.97
N GLN A 6 29.48 46.19 -20.93
CA GLN A 6 30.21 44.91 -20.75
C GLN A 6 29.98 44.26 -19.36
N MET A 7 30.34 42.98 -19.26
CA MET A 7 30.47 42.17 -18.03
C MET A 7 31.49 42.74 -17.04
N ASP A 8 31.27 42.57 -15.75
CA ASP A 8 32.38 42.34 -14.81
C ASP A 8 32.03 41.29 -13.73
N LYS A 9 33.05 40.50 -13.42
CA LYS A 9 33.07 39.33 -12.54
C LYS A 9 33.29 39.77 -11.07
N SER A 10 33.05 38.82 -10.17
CA SER A 10 33.49 38.78 -8.75
C SER A 10 32.64 39.51 -7.71
N ASN A 11 31.94 38.71 -6.88
CA ASN A 11 32.22 38.58 -5.45
C ASN A 11 31.20 37.63 -4.81
N ASN A 12 31.60 36.38 -4.60
CA ASN A 12 30.88 35.42 -3.78
C ASN A 12 31.77 35.08 -2.58
N THR A 13 31.61 35.86 -1.53
CA THR A 13 32.17 35.71 -0.18
C THR A 13 31.06 36.21 0.75
N GLU A 14 30.53 35.55 1.77
CA GLU A 14 30.77 34.30 2.48
C GLU A 14 29.43 34.02 3.20
N ASN A 15 28.93 32.79 3.22
CA ASN A 15 27.84 32.40 4.14
C ASN A 15 28.40 31.38 5.14
N PRO A 16 28.87 31.82 6.34
CA PRO A 16 29.62 30.98 7.27
C PRO A 16 28.85 29.72 7.73
N GLY A 17 27.51 29.76 7.72
CA GLY A 17 26.66 28.63 8.12
C GLY A 17 26.63 27.48 7.11
N LEU A 18 26.82 27.75 5.81
CA LEU A 18 26.85 26.73 4.76
C LEU A 18 28.19 26.00 4.71
N ILE A 19 29.29 26.73 4.98
CA ILE A 19 30.64 26.17 5.03
C ILE A 19 30.81 25.28 6.26
N ALA A 20 30.25 25.68 7.42
CA ALA A 20 30.27 24.87 8.64
C ALA A 20 29.46 23.55 8.50
N GLY A 21 28.30 23.61 7.84
CA GLY A 21 27.48 22.40 7.58
C GLY A 21 28.11 21.45 6.56
N HIS A 22 28.73 21.99 5.50
CA HIS A 22 29.41 21.17 4.49
C HIS A 22 30.69 20.53 5.05
N ALA A 23 31.43 21.25 5.91
CA ALA A 23 32.60 20.70 6.59
C ALA A 23 32.23 19.56 7.56
N GLN A 24 31.09 19.65 8.26
CA GLN A 24 30.59 18.55 9.10
C GLN A 24 30.14 17.34 8.28
N TYR A 25 29.51 17.56 7.11
CA TYR A 25 29.10 16.49 6.21
C TYR A 25 30.29 15.75 5.59
N VAL A 26 31.30 16.50 5.10
CA VAL A 26 32.52 15.92 4.52
C VAL A 26 33.33 15.19 5.60
N LYS A 27 33.39 15.72 6.82
CA LYS A 27 34.00 15.03 7.97
C LYS A 27 33.29 13.71 8.28
N GLY A 28 31.95 13.71 8.38
CA GLY A 28 31.18 12.49 8.66
C GLY A 28 31.27 11.45 7.53
N ALA A 29 31.35 11.89 6.28
CA ALA A 29 31.56 11.01 5.13
C ALA A 29 32.98 10.41 5.12
N ALA A 30 34.00 11.20 5.43
CA ALA A 30 35.38 10.73 5.53
C ALA A 30 35.57 9.76 6.71
N GLU A 31 34.99 10.06 7.87
CA GLU A 31 35.02 9.17 9.05
C GLU A 31 34.31 7.84 8.78
N GLY A 32 33.16 7.87 8.07
CA GLY A 32 32.44 6.67 7.67
C GLY A 32 33.19 5.82 6.65
N LEU A 33 33.82 6.47 5.66
CA LEU A 33 34.57 5.76 4.62
C LEU A 33 35.88 5.16 5.18
N VAL A 34 36.63 5.90 5.99
CA VAL A 34 37.88 5.40 6.57
C VAL A 34 37.62 4.37 7.68
N GLY A 35 36.54 4.54 8.46
CA GLY A 35 36.04 3.51 9.38
C GLY A 35 35.62 2.23 8.67
N SER A 36 35.13 2.31 7.43
CA SER A 36 34.81 1.11 6.64
C SER A 36 36.06 0.37 6.12
N VAL A 37 37.16 1.08 5.87
CA VAL A 37 38.42 0.53 5.34
C VAL A 37 39.31 -0.05 6.45
N THR A 38 39.38 0.62 7.61
CA THR A 38 40.20 0.18 8.74
C THR A 38 39.43 -0.71 9.73
N GLY A 39 38.10 -0.79 9.59
CA GLY A 39 37.18 -1.33 10.57
C GLY A 39 36.81 -0.25 11.59
N ASN A 40 35.51 -0.04 11.83
CA ASN A 40 34.99 1.04 12.68
C ASN A 40 35.62 1.07 14.09
N GLN A 41 36.04 -0.10 14.57
CA GLN A 41 36.73 -0.28 15.85
C GLN A 41 38.20 0.19 15.81
N ALA A 42 38.92 -0.01 14.70
CA ALA A 42 40.31 0.40 14.56
C ALA A 42 40.46 1.91 14.36
N TRP A 43 39.52 2.53 13.61
CA TRP A 43 39.43 3.99 13.49
C TRP A 43 39.14 4.67 14.83
N ALA A 44 38.28 4.09 15.66
CA ALA A 44 38.03 4.61 17.00
C ALA A 44 39.29 4.63 17.88
N THR A 45 40.25 3.72 17.62
CA THR A 45 41.49 3.57 18.40
C THR A 45 42.74 4.19 17.76
N SER A 46 42.69 4.70 16.52
CA SER A 46 43.86 5.29 15.86
C SER A 46 44.18 6.69 16.40
N GLY A 47 45.47 7.05 16.36
CA GLY A 47 45.96 8.32 16.87
C GLY A 47 45.47 9.52 16.04
N GLU A 48 45.29 10.67 16.68
CA GLU A 48 44.77 11.90 16.06
C GLU A 48 45.61 12.34 14.84
N GLN A 49 46.91 12.01 14.84
CA GLN A 49 47.85 12.34 13.77
C GLN A 49 47.57 11.56 12.47
N ASP A 50 47.20 10.29 12.59
CA ASP A 50 46.86 9.42 11.44
C ASP A 50 45.51 9.83 10.83
N LYS A 51 44.56 10.25 11.67
CA LYS A 51 43.25 10.75 11.25
C LYS A 51 43.38 12.05 10.46
N ASN A 52 44.24 12.96 10.94
CA ASN A 52 44.48 14.23 10.27
C ASN A 52 45.20 14.06 8.92
N GLN A 53 46.18 13.15 8.82
CA GLN A 53 46.82 12.85 7.53
C GLN A 53 45.84 12.29 6.49
N ALA A 54 44.91 11.43 6.88
CA ALA A 54 43.90 10.88 5.97
C ALA A 54 42.94 11.97 5.47
N ILE A 55 42.53 12.88 6.36
CA ILE A 55 41.66 14.02 6.02
C ILE A 55 42.38 14.99 5.05
N ASP A 56 43.65 15.28 5.28
CA ASP A 56 44.42 16.20 4.43
C ASP A 56 44.67 15.62 3.03
N ALA A 57 44.89 14.30 2.92
CA ALA A 57 45.02 13.63 1.63
C ALA A 57 43.73 13.71 0.77
N MET A 58 42.55 13.58 1.40
CA MET A 58 41.27 13.69 0.69
C MET A 58 40.96 15.12 0.26
N LYS A 59 41.32 16.12 1.08
CA LYS A 59 41.20 17.53 0.70
C LYS A 59 42.07 17.86 -0.50
N ALA A 60 43.34 17.44 -0.49
CA ALA A 60 44.26 17.68 -1.60
C ALA A 60 43.80 17.03 -2.93
N ALA A 61 43.14 15.88 -2.86
CA ALA A 61 42.57 15.21 -4.03
C ALA A 61 41.31 15.92 -4.57
N SER A 62 40.50 16.50 -3.68
CA SER A 62 39.31 17.26 -4.07
C SER A 62 39.65 18.63 -4.66
N GLU A 63 40.73 19.27 -4.20
CA GLU A 63 41.11 20.63 -4.60
C GLU A 63 41.75 20.69 -6.00
N ASN A 64 42.36 19.58 -6.48
CA ASN A 64 43.01 19.50 -7.80
C ASN A 64 42.12 18.89 -8.90
N ARG A 65 40.79 18.90 -8.70
CA ARG A 65 39.82 18.29 -9.62
C ARG A 65 39.63 19.13 -10.88
N ASP A 66 39.82 18.53 -12.06
CA ASP A 66 39.24 19.02 -13.32
C ASP A 66 37.78 18.54 -13.41
N PRO A 67 36.78 19.43 -13.41
CA PRO A 67 35.37 19.05 -13.45
C PRO A 67 34.93 18.35 -14.75
N SER A 68 35.76 18.39 -15.81
CA SER A 68 35.45 17.86 -17.14
C SER A 68 35.94 16.42 -17.36
N GLN A 69 36.74 15.88 -16.46
CA GLN A 69 37.19 14.48 -16.48
C GLN A 69 36.32 13.67 -15.50
N GLY A 70 35.81 12.51 -15.95
CA GLY A 70 35.12 11.55 -15.07
C GLY A 70 36.02 11.05 -13.93
N LEU A 71 35.44 10.27 -13.01
CA LEU A 71 36.08 9.74 -11.79
C LEU A 71 37.56 9.37 -12.00
N GLY A 72 38.44 9.90 -11.14
CA GLY A 72 39.89 9.92 -11.33
C GLY A 72 40.63 8.86 -10.51
N GLY A 73 41.96 8.99 -10.41
CA GLY A 73 42.84 7.96 -9.83
C GLY A 73 42.58 7.57 -8.36
N VAL A 74 41.75 8.32 -7.61
CA VAL A 74 41.35 7.96 -6.24
C VAL A 74 40.37 6.80 -6.24
N GLU A 75 39.41 6.78 -7.17
CA GLU A 75 38.52 5.64 -7.38
C GLU A 75 39.28 4.39 -7.89
N GLN A 76 40.36 4.60 -8.65
CA GLN A 76 41.23 3.53 -9.15
C GLN A 76 42.15 2.96 -8.05
N ALA A 77 42.67 3.82 -7.16
CA ALA A 77 43.42 3.40 -5.98
C ALA A 77 42.51 2.70 -4.96
N ALA A 78 41.27 3.16 -4.79
CA ALA A 78 40.26 2.49 -3.98
C ALA A 78 39.88 1.11 -4.55
N GLY A 79 39.76 0.98 -5.88
CA GLY A 79 39.53 -0.29 -6.57
C GLY A 79 40.68 -1.30 -6.42
N ASN A 80 41.94 -0.84 -6.45
CA ASN A 80 43.11 -1.69 -6.24
C ASN A 80 43.26 -2.17 -4.79
N LEU A 81 42.70 -1.45 -3.81
CA LEU A 81 42.74 -1.81 -2.39
C LEU A 81 41.72 -2.89 -1.99
N VAL A 82 40.68 -3.14 -2.81
CA VAL A 82 39.58 -4.09 -2.51
C VAL A 82 39.61 -5.37 -3.34
N GLY A 83 40.72 -5.66 -4.05
CA GLY A 83 40.95 -6.98 -4.65
C GLY A 83 39.98 -7.39 -5.77
N CYS A 84 39.50 -6.43 -6.56
CA CYS A 84 38.68 -6.72 -7.75
C CYS A 84 39.56 -6.87 -9.02
N GLU A 85 40.38 -7.92 -9.07
CA GLU A 85 41.02 -8.38 -10.31
C GLU A 85 39.97 -9.10 -11.18
N GLY A 86 39.11 -8.34 -11.86
CA GLY A 86 38.06 -8.95 -12.68
C GLY A 86 37.26 -8.03 -13.59
N MET A 87 37.55 -6.72 -13.62
CA MET A 87 36.94 -5.80 -14.57
C MET A 87 38.00 -5.14 -15.46
N GLN A 88 38.75 -5.98 -16.17
CA GLN A 88 39.37 -5.58 -17.43
C GLN A 88 38.70 -6.35 -18.56
N LYS A 89 37.70 -5.74 -19.19
CA LYS A 89 37.37 -5.79 -20.63
C LYS A 89 35.90 -5.41 -20.86
N GLU A 90 35.64 -4.11 -20.91
CA GLU A 90 34.79 -3.56 -21.97
C GLU A 90 35.64 -2.54 -22.71
N GLY A 91 35.71 -2.63 -24.04
CA GLY A 91 36.37 -1.60 -24.85
C GLY A 91 37.36 -2.09 -25.90
N ALA A 92 36.99 -3.10 -26.68
CA ALA A 92 37.45 -3.17 -28.07
C ALA A 92 36.35 -3.82 -28.91
N GLU A 93 36.04 -3.19 -30.04
CA GLU A 93 35.10 -3.64 -31.09
C GLU A 93 33.62 -3.24 -30.94
N SER A 94 33.37 -1.92 -30.99
CA SER A 94 32.20 -1.39 -31.69
C SER A 94 32.62 -0.28 -32.68
N LYS A 95 33.42 -0.66 -33.67
CA LYS A 95 33.50 0.04 -34.95
C LYS A 95 33.51 -0.98 -36.08
N LYS A 96 32.31 -1.29 -36.56
CA LYS A 96 31.93 -1.53 -37.97
C LYS A 96 30.72 -2.45 -37.97
N GLN A 97 29.59 -1.94 -38.42
CA GLN A 97 28.76 -2.67 -39.39
C GLN A 97 27.69 -1.73 -39.94
N ASP A 98 27.90 -1.33 -41.19
CA ASP A 98 26.84 -0.96 -42.11
C ASP A 98 27.15 -1.73 -43.40
N THR A 99 26.23 -2.60 -43.83
CA THR A 99 25.66 -2.70 -45.19
C THR A 99 25.08 -4.10 -45.50
N ALA A 100 23.81 -4.06 -45.95
CA ALA A 100 23.13 -4.90 -46.95
C ALA A 100 22.51 -6.29 -46.59
N SER A 101 21.18 -6.33 -46.71
CA SER A 101 20.26 -7.48 -47.02
C SER A 101 20.35 -7.91 -48.50
N PRO A 102 19.53 -8.86 -49.05
CA PRO A 102 19.00 -10.17 -48.57
C PRO A 102 19.06 -11.31 -49.65
N SER A 103 18.80 -12.59 -49.28
CA SER A 103 18.33 -13.66 -50.21
C SER A 103 17.80 -14.89 -49.44
N LEU A 104 16.49 -15.18 -49.45
CA LEU A 104 15.72 -16.08 -50.33
C LEU A 104 15.84 -17.61 -50.05
N ILE A 105 14.71 -18.17 -49.59
CA ILE A 105 14.08 -19.47 -49.94
C ILE A 105 14.83 -20.77 -49.59
N ALA A 106 14.21 -21.58 -48.72
CA ALA A 106 13.79 -22.96 -49.04
C ALA A 106 12.86 -23.55 -47.96
N ILE A 107 11.61 -23.82 -48.36
CA ILE A 107 10.63 -24.68 -47.70
C ILE A 107 10.90 -26.12 -48.17
N PHE A 108 10.92 -27.13 -47.29
CA PHE A 108 10.31 -28.47 -47.46
C PHE A 108 10.46 -29.31 -46.16
N PRO A 109 9.53 -30.25 -45.89
CA PRO A 109 9.29 -30.84 -44.57
C PRO A 109 10.10 -32.11 -44.31
N LYS A 110 10.38 -32.42 -43.04
CA LYS A 110 10.88 -33.72 -42.60
C LYS A 110 10.23 -34.15 -41.27
N PRO A 111 10.22 -35.45 -40.97
CA PRO A 111 9.03 -36.19 -40.53
C PRO A 111 8.95 -36.34 -39.02
N LEU A 112 7.78 -36.76 -38.52
CA LEU A 112 7.61 -37.31 -37.18
C LEU A 112 8.66 -38.40 -36.93
N SER A 113 9.65 -38.13 -36.07
CA SER A 113 10.40 -39.18 -35.37
C SER A 113 9.77 -39.40 -34.00
N LEU A 114 9.44 -40.67 -33.74
CA LEU A 114 9.20 -41.18 -32.41
C LEU A 114 10.55 -41.21 -31.69
N ASP A 115 10.84 -40.19 -30.89
CA ASP A 115 12.04 -40.16 -30.08
C ASP A 115 11.82 -40.89 -28.75
N VAL A 116 12.65 -41.92 -28.57
CA VAL A 116 12.82 -42.71 -27.35
C VAL A 116 13.36 -41.79 -26.24
N PRO A 117 12.90 -41.89 -24.97
CA PRO A 117 13.37 -41.00 -23.92
C PRO A 117 14.87 -41.23 -23.65
N THR A 118 15.67 -40.18 -23.86
CA THR A 118 17.02 -40.08 -23.32
C THR A 118 16.96 -39.99 -21.80
N THR A 119 18.00 -40.49 -21.15
CA THR A 119 18.19 -40.65 -19.70
C THR A 119 18.05 -39.39 -18.82
N SER A 120 17.60 -38.24 -19.34
CA SER A 120 17.38 -37.02 -18.54
C SER A 120 16.06 -37.01 -17.76
N SER A 121 15.08 -37.83 -18.15
CA SER A 121 13.74 -37.81 -17.52
C SER A 121 13.71 -38.41 -16.12
N ARG A 122 14.64 -39.29 -15.78
CA ARG A 122 14.69 -39.93 -14.45
C ARG A 122 15.40 -39.06 -13.42
N GLU A 123 16.47 -38.36 -13.79
CA GLU A 123 17.18 -37.45 -12.88
C GLU A 123 16.37 -36.18 -12.60
N GLU A 124 15.68 -35.62 -13.60
CA GLU A 124 14.73 -34.51 -13.37
C GLU A 124 13.53 -34.96 -12.53
N TYR A 125 12.99 -36.17 -12.77
CA TYR A 125 11.90 -36.73 -11.97
C TYR A 125 12.33 -37.10 -10.55
N LEU A 126 13.57 -37.58 -10.35
CA LEU A 126 14.13 -37.85 -9.03
C LEU A 126 14.50 -36.56 -8.30
N ALA A 127 15.06 -35.55 -8.98
CA ALA A 127 15.34 -34.24 -8.40
C ALA A 127 14.06 -33.49 -8.01
N ALA A 128 12.97 -33.65 -8.78
CA ALA A 128 11.66 -33.10 -8.45
C ALA A 128 10.94 -33.82 -7.31
N ASN A 129 11.32 -35.08 -6.99
CA ASN A 129 10.64 -35.92 -5.99
C ASN A 129 11.51 -36.33 -4.79
N MET A 130 12.78 -35.91 -4.73
CA MET A 130 13.61 -36.08 -3.55
C MET A 130 13.42 -34.88 -2.62
N ALA A 131 13.01 -35.15 -1.38
CA ALA A 131 13.03 -34.13 -0.35
C ALA A 131 14.47 -33.58 -0.24
N PRO A 132 14.65 -32.26 -0.14
CA PRO A 132 15.97 -31.66 0.00
C PRO A 132 16.70 -32.24 1.22
N PRO A 133 18.04 -32.30 1.22
CA PRO A 133 18.79 -32.76 2.37
C PRO A 133 18.38 -31.99 3.64
N PRO A 134 18.25 -32.66 4.80
CA PRO A 134 17.75 -32.03 6.03
C PRO A 134 18.60 -30.84 6.51
N GLU A 135 19.85 -30.77 6.09
CA GLU A 135 20.79 -29.66 6.36
C GLU A 135 20.57 -28.43 5.46
N LEU A 136 19.79 -28.54 4.38
CA LEU A 136 19.63 -27.47 3.40
C LEU A 136 18.58 -26.45 3.86
N ASN A 137 18.97 -25.18 3.91
CA ASN A 137 18.02 -24.08 4.07
C ASN A 137 17.35 -23.79 2.72
N VAL A 138 16.19 -24.40 2.50
CA VAL A 138 15.43 -24.29 1.26
C VAL A 138 14.90 -22.87 1.10
N GLY A 139 15.16 -22.24 -0.05
CA GLY A 139 14.61 -20.94 -0.39
C GLY A 139 13.20 -21.06 -0.99
N VAL A 140 12.39 -20.00 -0.89
CA VAL A 140 11.12 -19.92 -1.62
C VAL A 140 11.40 -20.02 -3.14
N PRO A 141 10.73 -20.94 -3.87
CA PRO A 141 10.97 -21.12 -5.30
C PRO A 141 10.53 -19.90 -6.12
N ASP A 142 11.06 -19.82 -7.34
CA ASP A 142 10.66 -18.84 -8.38
C ASP A 142 10.87 -17.36 -8.01
N LEU A 143 11.73 -17.07 -7.02
CA LEU A 143 12.16 -15.72 -6.67
C LEU A 143 13.55 -15.41 -7.23
N GLU A 144 13.76 -14.15 -7.61
CA GLU A 144 15.08 -13.64 -8.04
C GLU A 144 16.08 -13.51 -6.88
N TYR A 145 15.62 -13.68 -5.64
CA TYR A 145 16.44 -13.58 -4.43
C TYR A 145 16.11 -14.70 -3.45
N PHE A 146 17.10 -15.02 -2.61
CA PHE A 146 16.93 -16.03 -1.57
C PHE A 146 16.15 -15.47 -0.38
N THR A 147 15.10 -16.19 0.04
CA THR A 147 14.50 -16.04 1.35
C THR A 147 14.07 -17.44 1.85
N PRO A 148 14.33 -17.80 3.12
CA PRO A 148 14.00 -19.12 3.64
C PRO A 148 12.53 -19.45 3.46
N GLN A 149 12.24 -20.62 2.90
CA GLN A 149 10.89 -21.12 2.87
C GLN A 149 10.48 -21.54 4.29
N HIS A 150 9.35 -21.00 4.74
CA HIS A 150 8.78 -21.37 6.02
C HIS A 150 8.12 -22.76 5.93
N ILE A 151 8.46 -23.66 6.85
CA ILE A 151 7.78 -24.96 6.99
C ILE A 151 6.30 -24.72 7.32
N THR A 152 6.06 -23.79 8.25
CA THR A 152 4.74 -23.27 8.59
C THR A 152 4.82 -21.75 8.55
N SER A 153 3.98 -21.12 7.74
CA SER A 153 3.99 -19.68 7.55
C SER A 153 3.75 -18.92 8.87
N PRO A 154 4.48 -17.83 9.17
CA PRO A 154 4.34 -17.07 10.40
C PRO A 154 2.89 -16.66 10.72
N GLY A 155 2.51 -16.65 12.00
CA GLY A 155 1.14 -16.31 12.42
C GLY A 155 0.09 -17.41 12.19
N THR A 156 0.49 -18.57 11.68
CA THR A 156 -0.36 -19.79 11.62
C THR A 156 -0.27 -20.53 12.96
N PRO A 157 -1.38 -20.99 13.56
CA PRO A 157 -1.36 -21.81 14.77
C PRO A 157 -0.50 -23.07 14.64
N ALA A 158 0.20 -23.45 15.72
CA ALA A 158 0.99 -24.67 15.76
C ALA A 158 0.08 -25.92 15.78
N ALA A 159 0.49 -27.00 15.09
CA ALA A 159 -0.27 -28.26 15.03
C ALA A 159 -0.44 -28.96 16.39
N SER A 160 0.42 -28.65 17.38
CA SER A 160 0.35 -29.18 18.75
C SER A 160 -0.84 -28.66 19.57
N GLU A 161 -1.60 -27.70 19.03
CA GLU A 161 -2.78 -27.10 19.66
C GLU A 161 -4.06 -27.94 19.49
N ALA A 162 -3.98 -29.19 19.00
CA ALA A 162 -5.16 -30.06 18.78
C ALA A 162 -6.04 -30.28 20.03
N ASN A 163 -5.53 -29.97 21.24
CA ASN A 163 -6.23 -30.10 22.52
C ASN A 163 -6.61 -28.75 23.19
N LYS A 164 -6.33 -27.58 22.56
CA LYS A 164 -6.79 -26.26 23.02
C LYS A 164 -7.66 -25.61 21.94
N SER A 165 -8.73 -24.93 22.34
CA SER A 165 -9.58 -24.21 21.38
C SER A 165 -8.85 -22.97 20.83
N VAL A 166 -8.27 -23.08 19.65
CA VAL A 166 -7.68 -21.94 18.93
C VAL A 166 -8.79 -20.93 18.60
N PRO A 167 -8.68 -19.66 19.04
CA PRO A 167 -9.69 -18.64 18.77
C PRO A 167 -9.96 -18.47 17.27
N LYS A 168 -11.19 -18.12 16.91
CA LYS A 168 -11.61 -17.93 15.51
C LYS A 168 -10.71 -16.96 14.76
N LEU A 169 -10.19 -15.96 15.46
CA LEU A 169 -9.20 -15.00 14.96
C LEU A 169 -7.99 -15.64 14.31
N PHE A 170 -7.53 -16.78 14.80
CA PHE A 170 -6.38 -17.51 14.27
C PHE A 170 -6.75 -18.75 13.47
N GLN A 171 -8.04 -19.03 13.29
CA GLN A 171 -8.49 -20.08 12.39
C GLN A 171 -8.45 -19.59 10.94
N PRO A 172 -8.13 -20.47 9.98
CA PRO A 172 -8.12 -20.11 8.59
C PRO A 172 -9.52 -19.76 8.06
N LEU A 173 -9.55 -18.96 7.00
CA LEU A 173 -10.75 -18.64 6.24
C LEU A 173 -10.45 -18.73 4.75
N THR A 174 -11.13 -19.63 4.05
CA THR A 174 -11.01 -19.76 2.60
C THR A 174 -12.07 -18.91 1.91
N ILE A 175 -11.62 -18.07 0.97
CA ILE A 175 -12.46 -17.25 0.11
C ILE A 175 -12.04 -17.57 -1.32
N ARG A 176 -12.97 -18.12 -2.11
CA ARG A 176 -12.70 -18.69 -3.44
C ARG A 176 -11.50 -19.64 -3.43
N GLY A 177 -10.46 -19.39 -4.23
CA GLY A 177 -9.26 -20.22 -4.32
C GLY A 177 -8.13 -19.80 -3.38
N THR A 178 -8.35 -18.86 -2.47
CA THR A 178 -7.33 -18.36 -1.54
C THR A 178 -7.70 -18.69 -0.09
N THR A 179 -6.70 -18.94 0.75
CA THR A 179 -6.90 -19.23 2.18
C THR A 179 -6.11 -18.25 3.02
N LEU A 180 -6.84 -17.48 3.82
CA LEU A 180 -6.28 -16.67 4.89
C LEU A 180 -5.84 -17.61 6.01
N ARG A 181 -4.57 -17.52 6.45
CA ARG A 181 -4.02 -18.34 7.56
C ARG A 181 -4.60 -17.98 8.93
N ASN A 182 -5.08 -16.76 9.07
CA ASN A 182 -5.78 -16.20 10.22
C ASN A 182 -6.70 -15.06 9.73
N ARG A 183 -7.50 -14.45 10.60
CA ARG A 183 -8.51 -13.45 10.24
C ARG A 183 -8.02 -12.01 10.39
N ILE A 184 -6.70 -11.79 10.40
CA ILE A 184 -6.07 -10.49 10.59
C ILE A 184 -5.47 -9.99 9.27
N LEU A 185 -6.05 -8.92 8.74
CA LEU A 185 -5.65 -8.30 7.48
C LEU A 185 -5.02 -6.93 7.75
N VAL A 186 -4.00 -6.57 6.97
CA VAL A 186 -3.48 -5.20 6.95
C VAL A 186 -4.37 -4.36 6.05
N ALA A 187 -4.96 -3.30 6.60
CA ALA A 187 -5.75 -2.34 5.85
C ALA A 187 -4.89 -1.52 4.87
N PRO A 188 -5.45 -1.03 3.74
CA PRO A 188 -4.73 -0.17 2.82
C PRO A 188 -4.43 1.19 3.48
N MET A 189 -3.16 1.56 3.54
CA MET A 189 -2.69 2.78 4.20
C MET A 189 -1.74 3.56 3.28
N CYS A 190 -2.15 4.75 2.83
CA CYS A 190 -1.31 5.52 1.92
C CYS A 190 0.04 5.92 2.53
N GLN A 191 1.14 5.55 1.88
CA GLN A 191 2.52 5.83 2.27
C GLN A 191 3.11 7.03 1.53
N TYR A 192 2.50 7.45 0.41
CA TYR A 192 2.92 8.62 -0.36
C TYR A 192 4.43 8.58 -0.75
N SER A 193 4.93 7.39 -1.10
CA SER A 193 6.38 7.12 -1.23
C SER A 193 6.75 6.43 -2.56
N THR A 194 6.06 6.77 -3.65
CA THR A 194 6.27 6.16 -4.97
C THR A 194 7.19 6.97 -5.87
N ALA A 195 7.64 6.33 -6.95
CA ALA A 195 8.41 7.01 -8.00
C ALA A 195 7.63 8.23 -8.53
N SER A 196 8.30 9.38 -8.56
CA SER A 196 7.67 10.69 -8.80
C SER A 196 7.83 11.22 -10.22
N HIS A 197 8.66 10.58 -11.04
CA HIS A 197 9.01 11.07 -12.38
C HIS A 197 9.23 9.92 -13.36
N GLY A 198 9.16 10.23 -14.66
CA GLY A 198 9.43 9.29 -15.74
C GLY A 198 8.31 8.28 -15.96
N SER A 199 8.58 7.27 -16.80
CA SER A 199 7.61 6.23 -17.14
C SER A 199 7.18 5.40 -15.92
N ALA A 200 8.03 5.31 -14.90
CA ALA A 200 7.76 4.59 -13.66
C ALA A 200 6.95 5.42 -12.65
N THR A 201 6.44 6.62 -12.99
CA THR A 201 5.63 7.42 -12.06
C THR A 201 4.51 6.59 -11.43
N GLY A 202 4.38 6.64 -10.11
CA GLY A 202 3.42 5.84 -9.34
C GLY A 202 3.84 4.39 -9.07
N ALA A 203 5.01 3.94 -9.55
CA ALA A 203 5.55 2.63 -9.22
C ALA A 203 5.95 2.57 -7.74
N LEU A 204 5.70 1.40 -7.13
CA LEU A 204 6.18 1.11 -5.77
C LEU A 204 7.71 1.18 -5.71
N THR A 205 8.23 1.36 -4.51
CA THR A 205 9.66 1.54 -4.21
C THR A 205 10.06 0.61 -3.08
N ASP A 206 11.36 0.53 -2.79
CA ASP A 206 11.92 -0.25 -1.68
C ASP A 206 11.32 0.14 -0.32
N TYR A 207 10.79 1.36 -0.19
CA TYR A 207 9.99 1.78 0.97
C TYR A 207 8.83 0.81 1.24
N HIS A 208 8.15 0.34 0.20
CA HIS A 208 6.99 -0.55 0.30
C HIS A 208 7.41 -1.97 0.70
N ILE A 209 8.60 -2.42 0.26
CA ILE A 209 9.17 -3.69 0.69
C ILE A 209 9.48 -3.62 2.19
N ALA A 210 10.16 -2.56 2.64
CA ALA A 210 10.53 -2.39 4.05
C ALA A 210 9.32 -2.25 4.98
N THR A 211 8.22 -1.67 4.50
CA THR A 211 7.01 -1.43 5.30
C THR A 211 6.03 -2.60 5.24
N LEU A 212 5.52 -2.95 4.06
CA LEU A 212 4.54 -4.01 3.88
C LEU A 212 5.14 -5.40 4.15
N GLY A 213 6.42 -5.58 3.82
CA GLY A 213 7.15 -6.81 4.08
C GLY A 213 7.25 -7.14 5.57
N HIS A 214 7.40 -6.13 6.44
CA HIS A 214 7.40 -6.36 7.89
C HIS A 214 6.06 -6.91 8.40
N TYR A 215 4.93 -6.46 7.85
CA TYR A 215 3.63 -6.96 8.26
C TYR A 215 3.41 -8.41 7.82
N ALA A 216 3.86 -8.76 6.60
CA ALA A 216 3.79 -10.11 6.06
C ALA A 216 4.66 -11.08 6.87
N LEU A 217 5.92 -10.69 7.12
CA LEU A 217 6.89 -11.42 7.92
C LEU A 217 6.36 -11.70 9.33
N LYS A 218 5.64 -10.75 9.91
CA LYS A 218 5.18 -10.82 11.30
C LYS A 218 3.74 -11.33 11.46
N GLY A 219 3.23 -12.09 10.48
CA GLY A 219 2.11 -13.01 10.68
C GLY A 219 0.74 -12.57 10.17
N ALA A 220 0.60 -11.38 9.57
CA ALA A 220 -0.68 -10.95 8.96
C ALA A 220 -1.10 -11.91 7.84
N ALA A 221 -2.37 -12.31 7.74
CA ALA A 221 -2.80 -13.26 6.72
C ALA A 221 -2.80 -12.68 5.30
N LEU A 222 -3.07 -11.39 5.18
CA LEU A 222 -3.08 -10.66 3.93
C LEU A 222 -2.56 -9.25 4.18
N VAL A 223 -1.71 -8.78 3.27
CA VAL A 223 -1.14 -7.43 3.30
C VAL A 223 -1.61 -6.66 2.09
N MET A 224 -2.33 -5.56 2.31
CA MET A 224 -2.92 -4.77 1.24
C MET A 224 -2.04 -3.57 0.88
N VAL A 225 -1.61 -3.51 -0.37
CA VAL A 225 -1.03 -2.32 -0.99
C VAL A 225 -2.08 -1.21 -0.97
N GLU A 226 -1.61 -0.01 -0.63
CA GLU A 226 -2.45 1.19 -0.47
C GLU A 226 -3.25 1.56 -1.73
N ALA A 227 -4.18 2.51 -1.57
CA ALA A 227 -5.02 3.05 -2.65
C ALA A 227 -4.19 3.40 -3.90
N THR A 228 -4.33 2.57 -4.93
CA THR A 228 -3.52 2.60 -6.15
C THR A 228 -4.35 3.13 -7.31
N GLY A 229 -3.90 4.24 -7.90
CA GLY A 229 -4.59 4.94 -8.97
C GLY A 229 -4.75 4.09 -10.23
N VAL A 230 -5.99 3.92 -10.68
CA VAL A 230 -6.32 3.29 -11.97
C VAL A 230 -6.03 4.20 -13.17
N GLN A 231 -5.95 5.51 -12.92
CA GLN A 231 -5.56 6.56 -13.86
C GLN A 231 -4.55 7.50 -13.17
N PRO A 232 -3.68 8.22 -13.93
CA PRO A 232 -2.71 9.15 -13.35
C PRO A 232 -3.33 10.24 -12.47
N ASN A 233 -4.48 10.78 -12.89
CA ASN A 233 -5.25 11.81 -12.18
C ASN A 233 -6.16 11.23 -11.08
N GLY A 234 -6.28 9.91 -10.99
CA GLY A 234 -7.01 9.21 -9.94
C GLY A 234 -6.25 9.07 -8.62
N ARG A 235 -5.00 9.53 -8.56
CA ARG A 235 -4.21 9.51 -7.33
C ARG A 235 -4.71 10.55 -6.32
N ILE A 236 -4.41 10.37 -5.04
CA ILE A 236 -4.68 11.41 -4.02
C ILE A 236 -3.60 12.49 -4.10
N SER A 237 -2.34 12.07 -4.18
CA SER A 237 -1.16 12.93 -4.29
C SER A 237 -0.23 12.50 -5.42
N PRO A 238 0.72 13.36 -5.84
CA PRO A 238 1.75 13.00 -6.81
C PRO A 238 2.59 11.77 -6.44
N ASN A 239 2.69 11.44 -5.14
CA ASN A 239 3.47 10.31 -4.64
C ASN A 239 2.62 9.10 -4.24
N CYS A 240 1.33 9.08 -4.57
CA CYS A 240 0.50 7.87 -4.43
C CYS A 240 0.78 6.87 -5.57
N PRO A 241 0.59 5.56 -5.32
CA PRO A 241 0.82 4.54 -6.32
C PRO A 241 -0.16 4.57 -7.48
N GLY A 242 0.27 3.92 -8.55
CA GLY A 242 -0.45 3.77 -9.81
C GLY A 242 -0.30 2.39 -10.42
N ILE A 243 -1.30 1.96 -11.18
CA ILE A 243 -1.23 0.76 -12.02
C ILE A 243 -1.95 0.99 -13.38
N TRP A 244 -1.85 2.22 -13.88
CA TRP A 244 -2.47 2.64 -15.15
C TRP A 244 -1.66 2.24 -16.39
N SER A 245 -0.42 1.78 -16.24
CA SER A 245 0.47 1.36 -17.32
C SER A 245 1.30 0.13 -16.97
N ASP A 246 1.87 -0.53 -17.98
CA ASP A 246 2.70 -1.72 -17.75
C ASP A 246 4.02 -1.39 -17.03
N ALA A 247 4.45 -0.13 -17.04
CA ALA A 247 5.67 0.31 -16.36
C ALA A 247 5.61 0.16 -14.83
N GLN A 248 4.43 0.09 -14.22
CA GLN A 248 4.29 -0.13 -12.77
C GLN A 248 4.26 -1.61 -12.36
N ILE A 249 4.08 -2.53 -13.31
CA ILE A 249 3.97 -3.97 -13.04
C ILE A 249 5.21 -4.53 -12.32
N PRO A 250 6.46 -4.26 -12.76
CA PRO A 250 7.63 -4.86 -12.12
C PRO A 250 7.76 -4.49 -10.65
N ALA A 251 7.47 -3.24 -10.29
CA ALA A 251 7.53 -2.77 -8.91
C ALA A 251 6.44 -3.39 -8.03
N LEU A 252 5.21 -3.50 -8.55
CA LEU A 252 4.12 -4.19 -7.85
C LEU A 252 4.43 -5.68 -7.66
N ARG A 253 4.98 -6.34 -8.68
CA ARG A 253 5.43 -7.73 -8.62
C ARG A 253 6.45 -7.96 -7.53
N ARG A 254 7.51 -7.15 -7.48
CA ARG A 254 8.56 -7.28 -6.44
C ARG A 254 7.99 -7.17 -5.02
N VAL A 255 7.01 -6.29 -4.78
CA VAL A 255 6.33 -6.18 -3.49
C VAL A 255 5.42 -7.37 -3.22
N SER A 256 4.66 -7.82 -4.22
CA SER A 256 3.79 -9.00 -4.13
C SER A 256 4.59 -10.26 -3.80
N ASP A 257 5.65 -10.51 -4.56
CA ASP A 257 6.55 -11.65 -4.39
C ASP A 257 7.16 -11.65 -2.98
N PHE A 258 7.58 -10.49 -2.47
CA PHE A 258 8.06 -10.39 -1.09
C PHE A 258 6.98 -10.75 -0.07
N ILE A 259 5.78 -10.15 -0.14
CA ILE A 259 4.68 -10.46 0.78
C ILE A 259 4.38 -11.97 0.80
N LYS A 260 4.28 -12.57 -0.38
CA LYS A 260 3.96 -13.99 -0.57
C LYS A 260 5.06 -14.91 -0.10
N SER A 261 6.32 -14.52 -0.28
CA SER A 261 7.46 -15.26 0.24
C SER A 261 7.46 -15.38 1.78
N GLN A 262 6.78 -14.46 2.47
CA GLN A 262 6.60 -14.49 3.93
C GLN A 262 5.28 -15.20 4.35
N GLY A 263 4.60 -15.83 3.39
CA GLY A 263 3.41 -16.66 3.58
C GLY A 263 2.10 -15.90 3.79
N ALA A 264 2.07 -14.59 3.54
CA ALA A 264 0.84 -13.79 3.52
C ALA A 264 0.30 -13.69 2.08
N LEU A 265 -1.00 -13.45 1.93
CA LEU A 265 -1.56 -13.07 0.62
C LEU A 265 -1.22 -11.62 0.29
N SER A 266 -0.86 -11.35 -0.97
CA SER A 266 -0.72 -9.98 -1.46
C SER A 266 -2.06 -9.45 -1.96
N ALA A 267 -2.48 -8.29 -1.48
CA ALA A 267 -3.68 -7.62 -1.95
C ALA A 267 -3.37 -6.21 -2.46
N ILE A 268 -4.25 -5.66 -3.30
CA ILE A 268 -4.18 -4.27 -3.76
C ILE A 268 -5.54 -3.60 -3.70
N GLN A 269 -5.59 -2.38 -3.17
CA GLN A 269 -6.77 -1.54 -3.27
C GLN A 269 -6.69 -0.66 -4.52
N LEU A 270 -7.52 -0.93 -5.53
CA LEU A 270 -7.67 -0.07 -6.71
C LEU A 270 -8.53 1.14 -6.37
N ALA A 271 -8.12 2.33 -6.80
CA ALA A 271 -8.73 3.57 -6.39
C ALA A 271 -8.75 4.67 -7.47
N HIS A 272 -9.68 5.61 -7.29
CA HIS A 272 -9.67 6.91 -7.97
C HIS A 272 -10.16 7.99 -6.98
N ALA A 273 -9.34 9.00 -6.68
CA ALA A 273 -9.61 9.98 -5.62
C ALA A 273 -10.69 11.01 -5.97
N GLY A 274 -11.01 11.20 -7.25
CA GLY A 274 -12.07 12.11 -7.70
C GLY A 274 -11.82 13.54 -7.22
N ARG A 275 -12.83 14.22 -6.67
CA ARG A 275 -12.71 15.61 -6.19
C ARG A 275 -11.75 15.84 -5.02
N LYS A 276 -11.16 14.77 -4.47
CA LYS A 276 -10.11 14.80 -3.43
C LYS A 276 -8.70 14.57 -3.99
N ALA A 277 -8.56 14.44 -5.31
CA ALA A 277 -7.29 14.24 -5.99
C ALA A 277 -6.41 15.50 -5.96
N SER A 278 -5.15 15.33 -6.37
CA SER A 278 -4.17 16.40 -6.55
C SER A 278 -3.94 17.25 -5.29
N THR A 279 -3.73 16.57 -4.16
CA THR A 279 -3.30 17.16 -2.88
C THR A 279 -1.87 16.78 -2.55
N CYS A 280 -1.17 17.56 -1.73
CA CYS A 280 0.15 17.22 -1.23
C CYS A 280 0.06 16.18 -0.10
N ALA A 281 1.16 15.46 0.15
CA ALA A 281 1.24 14.50 1.26
C ALA A 281 0.92 15.16 2.62
N PRO A 282 0.35 14.43 3.60
CA PRO A 282 -0.15 15.01 4.85
C PRO A 282 0.89 15.80 5.67
N TRP A 283 2.16 15.39 5.67
CA TRP A 283 3.21 16.12 6.39
C TRP A 283 3.60 17.44 5.70
N ILE A 284 3.52 17.51 4.37
CA ILE A 284 3.70 18.76 3.62
C ILE A 284 2.60 19.75 3.98
N ALA A 285 1.34 19.30 3.98
CA ALA A 285 0.24 20.13 4.44
C ALA A 285 0.42 20.56 5.90
N GLY A 286 0.80 19.62 6.76
CA GLY A 286 1.01 19.87 8.18
C GLY A 286 2.16 20.84 8.50
N ALA A 287 3.14 20.99 7.61
CA ALA A 287 4.23 21.95 7.73
C ALA A 287 3.82 23.38 7.34
N GLN A 288 2.75 23.55 6.56
CA GLN A 288 2.31 24.86 6.11
C GLN A 288 1.42 25.57 7.14
N ARG A 289 1.46 26.90 7.08
CA ARG A 289 0.68 27.83 7.90
C ARG A 289 0.04 28.88 7.00
N THR A 290 -1.13 29.38 7.38
CA THR A 290 -1.68 30.59 6.73
C THR A 290 -1.01 31.85 7.22
N SER A 291 -1.31 32.97 6.57
CA SER A 291 -0.85 34.30 6.97
C SER A 291 -1.23 34.62 8.43
N GLY A 292 -2.35 34.06 8.92
CA GLY A 292 -2.79 34.14 10.32
C GLY A 292 -2.21 33.07 11.26
N GLY A 293 -1.19 32.31 10.85
CA GLY A 293 -0.48 31.32 11.69
C GLY A 293 -1.22 30.00 11.93
N LYS A 294 -2.36 29.74 11.26
CA LYS A 294 -3.12 28.49 11.43
C LYS A 294 -2.50 27.36 10.60
N ARG A 295 -2.39 26.16 11.19
CA ARG A 295 -1.92 24.94 10.50
C ARG A 295 -2.90 24.53 9.41
N LYS A 296 -2.37 24.21 8.22
CA LYS A 296 -3.15 23.62 7.13
C LYS A 296 -3.36 22.12 7.35
N VAL A 297 -4.55 21.64 7.01
CA VAL A 297 -4.93 20.22 7.06
C VAL A 297 -4.77 19.54 5.69
N SER A 298 -4.81 20.32 4.62
CA SER A 298 -4.56 19.89 3.24
C SER A 298 -3.92 21.05 2.48
N VAL A 299 -3.16 20.72 1.43
CA VAL A 299 -2.55 21.65 0.50
C VAL A 299 -2.74 21.11 -0.90
N ARG A 300 -3.15 21.98 -1.82
CA ARG A 300 -3.27 21.68 -3.24
C ARG A 300 -1.90 21.33 -3.83
N ALA A 301 -1.79 20.22 -4.55
CA ALA A 301 -0.63 19.97 -5.39
C ALA A 301 -0.79 20.78 -6.68
N THR A 302 0.07 21.77 -6.89
CA THR A 302 0.17 22.53 -8.15
C THR A 302 0.94 21.72 -9.19
N GLU A 303 0.95 22.13 -10.45
CA GLU A 303 1.79 21.49 -11.49
C GLU A 303 3.28 21.45 -11.09
N ALA A 304 3.79 22.53 -10.47
CA ALA A 304 5.16 22.58 -9.95
C ALA A 304 5.44 21.55 -8.85
N ALA A 305 4.40 21.12 -8.12
CA ALA A 305 4.47 20.04 -7.13
C ALA A 305 4.14 18.66 -7.73
N GLY A 306 3.97 18.55 -9.05
CA GLY A 306 3.57 17.32 -9.74
C GLY A 306 2.06 17.03 -9.70
N GLY A 307 1.25 18.01 -9.32
CA GLY A 307 -0.21 17.95 -9.33
C GLY A 307 -0.83 18.19 -10.71
N TRP A 308 -2.15 18.09 -10.78
CA TRP A 308 -2.96 18.18 -12.00
C TRP A 308 -4.22 19.02 -11.75
N PRO A 309 -4.09 20.34 -11.51
CA PRO A 309 -5.19 21.22 -11.10
C PRO A 309 -6.40 21.14 -12.04
N GLU A 310 -6.17 21.14 -13.35
CA GLU A 310 -7.21 21.16 -14.39
C GLU A 310 -7.82 19.77 -14.68
N ASN A 311 -7.31 18.70 -14.06
CA ASN A 311 -7.75 17.33 -14.30
C ASN A 311 -8.21 16.60 -13.04
N VAL A 312 -8.61 17.35 -12.01
CA VAL A 312 -9.40 16.83 -10.90
C VAL A 312 -10.83 16.64 -11.39
N VAL A 313 -11.44 15.48 -11.13
CA VAL A 313 -12.74 15.09 -11.70
C VAL A 313 -13.71 14.60 -10.63
N GLY A 314 -15.00 14.69 -10.91
CA GLY A 314 -16.06 14.20 -10.02
C GLY A 314 -17.38 13.97 -10.75
N PRO A 315 -18.44 13.53 -10.04
CA PRO A 315 -19.79 13.46 -10.61
C PRO A 315 -20.32 14.84 -11.01
N MET A 316 -19.92 15.88 -10.29
CA MET A 316 -20.25 17.29 -10.51
C MET A 316 -18.95 18.10 -10.68
N GLY A 317 -19.05 19.34 -11.18
CA GLY A 317 -17.89 20.18 -11.43
C GLY A 317 -18.16 21.67 -11.28
N GLY A 318 -17.12 22.42 -10.96
CA GLY A 318 -17.19 23.82 -10.55
C GLY A 318 -16.54 24.07 -9.18
N GLU A 319 -16.28 25.33 -8.86
CA GLU A 319 -15.66 25.73 -7.59
C GLU A 319 -16.57 25.41 -6.39
N GLU A 320 -17.89 25.43 -6.57
CA GLU A 320 -18.88 25.04 -5.57
C GLU A 320 -18.84 23.55 -5.22
N TRP A 321 -18.14 22.73 -6.02
CA TRP A 321 -17.99 21.30 -5.82
C TRP A 321 -16.63 20.89 -5.24
N THR A 322 -15.77 21.86 -4.88
CA THR A 322 -14.55 21.59 -4.11
C THR A 322 -14.89 20.80 -2.84
N TRP A 323 -14.04 19.84 -2.48
CA TRP A 323 -14.35 18.94 -1.36
C TRP A 323 -14.50 19.69 -0.03
N ASP A 324 -13.66 20.70 0.21
CA ASP A 324 -13.65 21.49 1.43
C ASP A 324 -14.64 22.66 1.40
N GLU A 325 -15.39 22.83 0.31
CA GLU A 325 -16.33 23.94 0.06
C GLU A 325 -15.64 25.32 0.15
N LYS A 326 -14.33 25.35 -0.12
CA LYS A 326 -13.53 26.56 -0.09
C LYS A 326 -13.25 27.04 -1.49
N LYS A 327 -13.20 28.37 -1.62
CA LYS A 327 -12.74 29.03 -2.83
C LYS A 327 -11.26 28.75 -3.08
N LEU A 328 -10.84 28.91 -4.33
CA LEU A 328 -9.44 28.73 -4.73
C LEU A 328 -8.52 29.77 -4.09
N ASP A 329 -9.02 30.97 -3.82
CA ASP A 329 -8.30 32.05 -3.14
C ASP A 329 -8.31 31.96 -1.60
N ASP A 330 -9.10 31.06 -1.00
CA ASP A 330 -9.07 30.82 0.45
C ASP A 330 -7.76 30.12 0.84
N GLU A 331 -6.93 30.77 1.65
CA GLU A 331 -5.66 30.22 2.14
C GLU A 331 -5.84 28.92 2.96
N MET A 332 -7.00 28.71 3.58
CA MET A 332 -7.34 27.47 4.28
C MET A 332 -7.74 26.34 3.33
N GLY A 333 -7.97 26.66 2.05
CA GLY A 333 -8.29 25.72 0.99
C GLY A 333 -7.16 24.73 0.72
N GLY A 334 -7.54 23.49 0.47
CA GLY A 334 -6.62 22.38 0.21
C GLY A 334 -6.97 21.53 -1.00
N TYR A 335 -8.08 21.81 -1.68
CA TYR A 335 -8.60 21.00 -2.78
C TYR A 335 -8.89 21.83 -4.03
N TRP A 336 -8.63 21.25 -5.20
CA TRP A 336 -8.95 21.87 -6.49
C TRP A 336 -10.43 21.67 -6.83
N ALA A 337 -10.96 22.57 -7.66
CA ALA A 337 -12.30 22.43 -8.21
C ALA A 337 -12.34 21.23 -9.17
N PRO A 338 -13.29 20.29 -9.01
CA PRO A 338 -13.42 19.19 -9.96
C PRO A 338 -14.09 19.65 -11.26
N ARG A 339 -13.83 18.92 -12.34
CA ARG A 339 -14.67 18.90 -13.55
C ARG A 339 -15.65 17.72 -13.47
N ALA A 340 -16.87 17.93 -13.95
CA ALA A 340 -17.83 16.84 -14.09
C ALA A 340 -17.40 15.86 -15.19
N LEU A 341 -17.39 14.56 -14.88
CA LEU A 341 -17.18 13.52 -15.89
C LEU A 341 -18.36 13.45 -16.85
N SER A 342 -18.09 13.31 -18.15
CA SER A 342 -19.10 12.92 -19.14
C SER A 342 -19.40 11.42 -19.09
N GLU A 343 -20.54 10.97 -19.64
CA GLU A 343 -20.83 9.53 -19.73
C GLU A 343 -19.76 8.74 -20.50
N LYS A 344 -19.15 9.38 -21.52
CA LYS A 344 -18.06 8.77 -22.28
C LYS A 344 -16.83 8.52 -21.40
N GLU A 345 -16.42 9.52 -20.63
CA GLU A 345 -15.30 9.40 -19.70
C GLU A 345 -15.59 8.39 -18.59
N ILE A 346 -16.85 8.28 -18.15
CA ILE A 346 -17.25 7.23 -17.19
C ILE A 346 -17.04 5.84 -17.82
N GLY A 347 -17.41 5.63 -19.08
CA GLY A 347 -17.14 4.38 -19.78
C GLY A 347 -15.64 4.07 -19.95
N GLU A 348 -14.83 5.08 -20.25
CA GLU A 348 -13.36 4.96 -20.33
C GLU A 348 -12.76 4.61 -18.96
N LEU A 349 -13.24 5.27 -17.90
CA LEU A 349 -12.87 5.00 -16.51
C LEU A 349 -13.15 3.54 -16.13
N VAL A 350 -14.36 3.02 -16.40
CA VAL A 350 -14.71 1.61 -16.14
C VAL A 350 -13.71 0.67 -16.81
N ALA A 351 -13.33 0.96 -18.07
CA ALA A 351 -12.35 0.17 -18.78
C ALA A 351 -10.93 0.29 -18.18
N ASP A 352 -10.57 1.44 -17.60
CA ASP A 352 -9.30 1.61 -16.87
C ASP A 352 -9.27 0.81 -15.57
N TRP A 353 -10.39 0.68 -14.85
CA TRP A 353 -10.48 -0.22 -13.69
C TRP A 353 -10.21 -1.68 -14.09
N ALA A 354 -10.77 -2.15 -15.20
CA ALA A 354 -10.49 -3.49 -15.71
C ALA A 354 -9.02 -3.65 -16.12
N ARG A 355 -8.44 -2.67 -16.85
CA ARG A 355 -7.00 -2.70 -17.21
C ARG A 355 -6.10 -2.71 -15.96
N ALA A 356 -6.43 -1.91 -14.95
CA ALA A 356 -5.72 -1.88 -13.68
C ALA A 356 -5.78 -3.24 -12.97
N ALA A 357 -6.96 -3.88 -12.92
CA ALA A 357 -7.12 -5.22 -12.37
C ALA A 357 -6.30 -6.26 -13.13
N GLN A 358 -6.34 -6.26 -14.46
CA GLN A 358 -5.53 -7.15 -15.30
C GLN A 358 -4.03 -7.01 -15.03
N ARG A 359 -3.55 -5.77 -14.86
CA ARG A 359 -2.14 -5.50 -14.52
C ARG A 359 -1.78 -5.97 -13.11
N SER A 360 -2.68 -5.81 -12.14
CA SER A 360 -2.50 -6.36 -10.79
C SER A 360 -2.39 -7.88 -10.80
N VAL A 361 -3.24 -8.57 -11.57
CA VAL A 361 -3.13 -10.04 -11.77
C VAL A 361 -1.79 -10.38 -12.43
N LYS A 362 -1.40 -9.65 -13.48
CA LYS A 362 -0.09 -9.82 -14.15
C LYS A 362 1.09 -9.52 -13.21
N ALA A 363 0.91 -8.74 -12.16
CA ALA A 363 1.91 -8.49 -11.12
C ALA A 363 1.90 -9.57 -10.01
N GLY A 364 1.02 -10.57 -10.07
CA GLY A 364 0.99 -11.68 -9.13
C GLY A 364 0.28 -11.38 -7.80
N VAL A 365 -0.57 -10.35 -7.76
CA VAL A 365 -1.44 -10.05 -6.61
C VAL A 365 -2.50 -11.15 -6.45
N ASP A 366 -2.85 -11.52 -5.21
CA ASP A 366 -3.80 -12.60 -4.92
C ASP A 366 -5.23 -12.11 -4.68
N VAL A 367 -5.42 -10.84 -4.28
CA VAL A 367 -6.73 -10.24 -3.96
C VAL A 367 -6.81 -8.81 -4.46
N ILE A 368 -7.95 -8.42 -5.03
CA ILE A 368 -8.23 -7.03 -5.44
C ILE A 368 -9.35 -6.46 -4.58
N GLU A 369 -9.16 -5.26 -4.05
CA GLU A 369 -10.21 -4.47 -3.40
C GLU A 369 -10.57 -3.23 -4.23
N ILE A 370 -11.87 -3.00 -4.43
CA ILE A 370 -12.39 -1.77 -5.04
C ILE A 370 -12.58 -0.71 -3.96
N HIS A 371 -11.96 0.47 -4.12
CA HIS A 371 -12.16 1.58 -3.18
C HIS A 371 -13.44 2.38 -3.47
N GLY A 372 -14.55 1.99 -2.83
CA GLY A 372 -15.86 2.64 -2.86
C GLY A 372 -16.17 3.60 -1.71
N ALA A 373 -15.15 4.13 -1.02
CA ALA A 373 -15.30 4.75 0.31
C ALA A 373 -14.59 6.11 0.45
N HIS A 374 -14.62 6.67 1.66
CA HIS A 374 -13.83 7.83 2.13
C HIS A 374 -13.98 9.12 1.33
N GLY A 375 -15.02 9.21 0.51
CA GLY A 375 -15.30 10.39 -0.29
C GLY A 375 -14.46 10.47 -1.55
N TYR A 376 -13.88 9.36 -1.99
CA TYR A 376 -13.25 9.24 -3.29
C TYR A 376 -14.29 8.94 -4.37
N LEU A 377 -13.86 8.78 -5.63
CA LEU A 377 -14.73 8.94 -6.79
C LEU A 377 -15.99 8.07 -6.73
N ILE A 378 -15.86 6.78 -6.46
CA ILE A 378 -17.03 5.90 -6.36
C ILE A 378 -17.97 6.37 -5.23
N HIS A 379 -17.46 6.68 -4.04
CA HIS A 379 -18.29 7.20 -2.94
C HIS A 379 -18.99 8.51 -3.31
N GLN A 380 -18.31 9.38 -4.08
CA GLN A 380 -18.91 10.62 -4.58
C GLN A 380 -20.11 10.34 -5.50
N PHE A 381 -20.06 9.30 -6.33
CA PHE A 381 -21.20 8.86 -7.15
C PHE A 381 -22.30 8.22 -6.31
N LEU A 382 -21.93 7.45 -5.28
CA LEU A 382 -22.89 6.82 -4.37
C LEU A 382 -23.71 7.86 -3.61
N SER A 383 -23.13 8.94 -3.11
CA SER A 383 -23.85 9.90 -2.26
C SER A 383 -24.79 10.84 -3.05
N PRO A 384 -26.05 11.03 -2.62
CA PRO A 384 -26.95 12.00 -3.24
C PRO A 384 -26.54 13.46 -2.97
N ILE A 385 -25.67 13.71 -1.99
CA ILE A 385 -25.17 15.05 -1.68
C ILE A 385 -24.20 15.51 -2.77
N THR A 386 -23.27 14.64 -3.15
CA THR A 386 -22.20 14.94 -4.11
C THR A 386 -22.53 14.57 -5.54
N ASN A 387 -23.50 13.69 -5.76
CA ASN A 387 -23.97 13.31 -7.08
C ASN A 387 -25.39 13.81 -7.34
N GLN A 388 -25.46 15.01 -7.94
CA GLN A 388 -26.70 15.64 -8.38
C GLN A 388 -26.87 15.57 -9.90
N ARG A 389 -26.25 14.57 -10.55
CA ARG A 389 -26.39 14.36 -11.99
C ARG A 389 -27.84 14.01 -12.32
N THR A 390 -28.26 14.42 -13.52
CA THR A 390 -29.59 14.16 -14.07
C THR A 390 -29.59 13.10 -15.17
N ASP A 391 -28.41 12.55 -15.49
CA ASP A 391 -28.23 11.46 -16.44
C ASP A 391 -28.38 10.09 -15.77
N ARG A 392 -28.02 9.01 -16.48
CA ARG A 392 -28.17 7.63 -15.99
C ARG A 392 -27.26 7.27 -14.81
N TYR A 393 -26.38 8.17 -14.38
CA TYR A 393 -25.46 7.97 -13.26
C TYR A 393 -25.83 8.77 -12.01
N GLY A 394 -26.94 9.51 -11.98
CA GLY A 394 -27.40 10.26 -10.80
C GLY A 394 -28.90 10.20 -10.53
N GLY A 395 -29.31 10.83 -9.44
CA GLY A 395 -30.70 10.83 -8.96
C GLY A 395 -31.03 9.58 -8.12
N SER A 396 -31.66 8.58 -8.74
CA SER A 396 -32.13 7.39 -8.02
C SER A 396 -30.99 6.58 -7.40
N PHE A 397 -31.31 5.73 -6.42
CA PHE A 397 -30.33 4.81 -5.82
C PHE A 397 -29.66 3.94 -6.90
N GLU A 398 -30.45 3.38 -7.82
CA GLU A 398 -30.01 2.49 -8.90
C GLU A 398 -29.04 3.20 -9.86
N ASN A 399 -29.29 4.47 -10.17
CA ASN A 399 -28.40 5.27 -11.00
C ASN A 399 -27.10 5.62 -10.26
N ARG A 400 -27.18 6.01 -8.98
CA ARG A 400 -25.99 6.37 -8.18
C ARG A 400 -25.03 5.20 -7.97
N ILE A 401 -25.54 3.98 -7.82
CA ILE A 401 -24.69 2.79 -7.71
C ILE A 401 -24.18 2.26 -9.06
N ARG A 402 -24.72 2.75 -10.19
CA ARG A 402 -24.45 2.20 -11.52
C ARG A 402 -22.97 2.14 -11.87
N LEU A 403 -22.21 3.20 -11.60
CA LEU A 403 -20.76 3.23 -11.83
C LEU A 403 -20.05 2.09 -11.10
N LEU A 404 -20.37 1.89 -9.82
CA LEU A 404 -19.77 0.81 -9.02
C LEU A 404 -20.12 -0.56 -9.60
N LEU A 405 -21.37 -0.77 -10.00
CA LEU A 405 -21.80 -2.04 -10.57
C LEU A 405 -21.11 -2.34 -11.91
N GLU A 406 -20.96 -1.33 -12.77
CA GLU A 406 -20.22 -1.44 -14.04
C GLU A 406 -18.73 -1.76 -13.79
N ILE A 407 -18.10 -1.15 -12.77
CA ILE A 407 -16.71 -1.46 -12.36
C ILE A 407 -16.59 -2.89 -11.85
N ILE A 408 -17.49 -3.36 -10.98
CA ILE A 408 -17.49 -4.73 -10.46
C ILE A 408 -17.55 -5.73 -11.63
N GLN A 409 -18.48 -5.54 -12.57
CA GLN A 409 -18.62 -6.40 -13.73
C GLN A 409 -17.37 -6.39 -14.62
N ALA A 410 -16.81 -5.21 -14.88
CA ALA A 410 -15.63 -5.07 -15.72
C ALA A 410 -14.38 -5.74 -15.10
N ILE A 411 -14.20 -5.64 -13.78
CA ILE A 411 -13.11 -6.33 -13.06
C ILE A 411 -13.34 -7.83 -13.05
N HIS A 412 -14.54 -8.29 -12.71
CA HIS A 412 -14.86 -9.72 -12.65
C HIS A 412 -14.66 -10.41 -14.01
N ALA A 413 -14.81 -9.69 -15.13
CA ALA A 413 -14.57 -10.20 -16.47
C ALA A 413 -13.09 -10.46 -16.81
N VAL A 414 -12.14 -9.92 -16.04
CA VAL A 414 -10.69 -9.97 -16.37
C VAL A 414 -9.82 -10.59 -15.27
N ILE A 415 -10.35 -10.82 -14.07
CA ILE A 415 -9.64 -11.53 -13.00
C ILE A 415 -9.92 -13.05 -13.08
N PRO A 416 -9.01 -13.90 -12.56
CA PRO A 416 -9.27 -15.33 -12.45
C PRO A 416 -10.51 -15.62 -11.59
N GLU A 417 -11.29 -16.63 -11.94
CA GLU A 417 -12.50 -17.02 -11.17
C GLU A 417 -12.16 -17.39 -9.71
N SER A 418 -10.96 -17.91 -9.46
CA SER A 418 -10.47 -18.27 -8.12
C SER A 418 -10.04 -17.06 -7.27
N MET A 419 -9.88 -15.87 -7.85
CA MET A 419 -9.38 -14.67 -7.19
C MET A 419 -10.52 -13.96 -6.42
N PRO A 420 -10.35 -13.66 -5.12
CA PRO A 420 -11.33 -12.87 -4.39
C PRO A 420 -11.39 -11.42 -4.85
N LEU A 421 -12.62 -10.89 -4.93
CA LEU A 421 -12.89 -9.48 -5.16
C LEU A 421 -13.52 -8.86 -3.92
N TYR A 422 -12.83 -7.89 -3.33
CA TYR A 422 -13.30 -7.15 -2.15
C TYR A 422 -13.86 -5.79 -2.57
N LEU A 423 -14.74 -5.24 -1.75
CA LEU A 423 -15.28 -3.89 -1.91
C LEU A 423 -15.20 -3.16 -0.57
N ARG A 424 -14.55 -2.00 -0.56
CA ARG A 424 -14.59 -1.10 0.60
C ARG A 424 -15.66 -0.03 0.43
N ILE A 425 -16.50 0.16 1.45
CA ILE A 425 -17.51 1.23 1.46
C ILE A 425 -17.38 2.13 2.69
N SER A 426 -17.86 3.37 2.55
CA SER A 426 -18.24 4.17 3.71
C SER A 426 -19.70 3.87 4.01
N ALA A 427 -19.98 3.20 5.12
CA ALA A 427 -21.32 2.70 5.40
C ALA A 427 -22.34 3.79 5.81
N THR A 428 -21.84 4.96 6.20
CA THR A 428 -22.62 6.17 6.46
C THR A 428 -21.71 7.39 6.28
N GLU A 429 -22.30 8.52 5.91
CA GLU A 429 -21.63 9.81 5.81
C GLU A 429 -21.70 10.66 7.08
N TRP A 430 -22.48 10.23 8.08
CA TRP A 430 -22.69 10.93 9.36
C TRP A 430 -23.33 12.32 9.22
N VAL A 431 -24.25 12.45 8.28
CA VAL A 431 -24.92 13.73 7.95
C VAL A 431 -26.44 13.63 7.95
N GLU A 432 -27.00 12.47 8.25
CA GLU A 432 -28.44 12.18 8.26
C GLU A 432 -29.22 13.22 9.09
N GLU A 433 -28.70 13.59 10.26
CA GLU A 433 -29.32 14.56 11.18
C GLU A 433 -28.96 16.03 10.90
N THR A 434 -28.14 16.29 9.88
CA THR A 434 -27.75 17.65 9.50
C THR A 434 -28.74 18.25 8.51
N GLU A 435 -28.78 19.58 8.40
CA GLU A 435 -29.60 20.25 7.38
C GLU A 435 -29.21 19.84 5.95
N LEU A 436 -27.93 19.50 5.74
CA LEU A 436 -27.45 19.00 4.45
C LEU A 436 -28.07 17.64 4.12
N GLY A 437 -28.05 16.70 5.08
CA GLY A 437 -28.65 15.38 4.92
C GLY A 437 -30.18 15.42 4.79
N LYS A 438 -30.86 16.28 5.55
CA LYS A 438 -32.32 16.49 5.39
C LYS A 438 -32.69 17.05 4.02
N LYS A 439 -31.83 17.91 3.44
CA LYS A 439 -32.09 18.56 2.15
C LYS A 439 -31.88 17.62 0.97
N PHE A 440 -30.80 16.85 0.96
CA PHE A 440 -30.40 16.04 -0.20
C PHE A 440 -30.52 14.53 0.02
N GLY A 441 -30.80 14.08 1.24
CA GLY A 441 -30.56 12.71 1.68
C GLY A 441 -29.10 12.49 2.10
N SER A 442 -28.76 11.26 2.46
CA SER A 442 -27.41 10.83 2.83
C SER A 442 -27.16 9.44 2.25
N TRP A 443 -25.90 9.09 2.00
CA TRP A 443 -25.54 7.68 1.96
C TRP A 443 -25.47 7.17 3.41
N ASP A 444 -26.46 6.37 3.79
CA ASP A 444 -26.68 5.87 5.15
C ASP A 444 -26.50 4.35 5.25
N VAL A 445 -26.69 3.82 6.46
CA VAL A 445 -26.54 2.38 6.73
C VAL A 445 -27.56 1.56 5.95
N GLU A 446 -28.79 2.05 5.74
CA GLU A 446 -29.79 1.35 4.92
C GLU A 446 -29.38 1.25 3.45
N SER A 447 -28.84 2.34 2.89
CA SER A 447 -28.28 2.36 1.54
C SER A 447 -27.15 1.35 1.40
N SER A 448 -26.31 1.25 2.43
CA SER A 448 -25.21 0.27 2.49
C SER A 448 -25.69 -1.18 2.57
N ILE A 449 -26.74 -1.47 3.36
CA ILE A 449 -27.36 -2.80 3.42
C ILE A 449 -27.97 -3.18 2.07
N ARG A 450 -28.68 -2.24 1.41
CA ARG A 450 -29.23 -2.45 0.06
C ARG A 450 -28.12 -2.75 -0.94
N LEU A 451 -27.03 -1.98 -0.92
CA LEU A 451 -25.88 -2.23 -1.79
C LEU A 451 -25.23 -3.59 -1.51
N ALA A 452 -25.00 -3.93 -0.23
CA ALA A 452 -24.38 -5.19 0.18
C ALA A 452 -25.15 -6.41 -0.34
N LYS A 453 -26.49 -6.39 -0.26
CA LYS A 453 -27.36 -7.43 -0.81
C LYS A 453 -27.23 -7.57 -2.33
N ILE A 454 -27.09 -6.45 -3.05
CA ILE A 454 -26.90 -6.45 -4.51
C ILE A 454 -25.53 -7.03 -4.88
N VAL A 455 -24.44 -6.51 -4.28
CA VAL A 455 -23.08 -6.89 -4.68
C VAL A 455 -22.70 -8.31 -4.28
N ALA A 456 -23.36 -8.88 -3.25
CA ALA A 456 -23.25 -10.29 -2.90
C ALA A 456 -23.62 -11.22 -4.08
N GLY A 457 -24.58 -10.81 -4.92
CA GLY A 457 -24.97 -11.55 -6.13
C GLY A 457 -24.11 -11.25 -7.36
N MET A 458 -23.16 -10.31 -7.27
CA MET A 458 -22.34 -9.84 -8.39
C MET A 458 -20.89 -10.32 -8.32
N GLY A 459 -20.59 -11.26 -7.43
CA GLY A 459 -19.25 -11.84 -7.31
C GLY A 459 -18.29 -11.05 -6.42
N VAL A 460 -18.79 -10.08 -5.63
CA VAL A 460 -18.01 -9.50 -4.52
C VAL A 460 -18.03 -10.51 -3.36
N ASP A 461 -16.85 -10.85 -2.87
CA ASP A 461 -16.67 -11.90 -1.86
C ASP A 461 -16.57 -11.35 -0.44
N LEU A 462 -16.06 -10.12 -0.29
CA LEU A 462 -15.92 -9.47 1.01
C LEU A 462 -16.24 -7.97 0.93
N LEU A 463 -16.98 -7.48 1.93
CA LEU A 463 -17.24 -6.06 2.13
C LEU A 463 -16.43 -5.51 3.30
N ASP A 464 -15.48 -4.61 3.02
CA ASP A 464 -14.72 -3.85 4.03
C ASP A 464 -15.53 -2.62 4.46
N VAL A 465 -16.02 -2.62 5.70
CA VAL A 465 -16.99 -1.66 6.21
C VAL A 465 -16.29 -0.52 6.96
N SER A 466 -16.15 0.63 6.31
CA SER A 466 -15.66 1.87 6.91
C SER A 466 -16.76 2.94 6.99
N SER A 467 -16.42 4.22 7.11
CA SER A 467 -17.42 5.31 7.12
C SER A 467 -16.84 6.69 6.79
N GLY A 468 -17.72 7.64 6.46
CA GLY A 468 -17.42 9.07 6.33
C GLY A 468 -16.52 9.44 5.16
N GLY A 469 -16.03 10.68 5.21
CA GLY A 469 -14.98 11.24 4.34
C GLY A 469 -15.47 11.98 3.10
N ASN A 470 -16.76 11.95 2.78
CA ASN A 470 -17.30 12.56 1.56
C ASN A 470 -17.55 14.07 1.67
N VAL A 471 -17.94 14.55 2.84
CA VAL A 471 -18.28 15.96 3.08
C VAL A 471 -17.69 16.45 4.41
N VAL A 472 -17.44 17.76 4.51
CA VAL A 472 -16.84 18.38 5.71
C VAL A 472 -17.81 18.51 6.89
N HIS A 473 -19.12 18.45 6.65
CA HIS A 473 -20.19 18.64 7.65
C HIS A 473 -20.52 17.39 8.47
N GLN A 474 -19.78 16.30 8.27
CA GLN A 474 -19.97 15.03 8.97
C GLN A 474 -19.87 15.20 10.50
N LYS A 475 -20.85 14.66 11.23
CA LYS A 475 -20.89 14.66 12.70
C LYS A 475 -20.48 13.30 13.25
N LEU A 476 -19.22 12.94 13.05
CA LEU A 476 -18.64 11.72 13.62
C LEU A 476 -18.23 11.98 15.07
N ASN A 477 -18.75 11.20 16.02
CA ASN A 477 -18.13 11.05 17.33
C ASN A 477 -17.45 9.68 17.41
N PRO A 478 -16.14 9.57 17.10
CA PRO A 478 -15.45 8.29 17.05
C PRO A 478 -15.31 7.60 18.42
N PHE A 479 -15.67 8.30 19.52
CA PHE A 479 -15.64 7.78 20.88
C PHE A 479 -17.04 7.52 21.46
N ASP A 480 -18.12 7.81 20.72
CA ASP A 480 -19.45 7.34 21.10
C ASP A 480 -19.60 5.89 20.65
N ALA A 481 -19.60 4.98 21.63
CA ALA A 481 -19.59 3.54 21.40
C ALA A 481 -20.85 3.02 20.70
N LYS A 482 -21.92 3.83 20.57
CA LYS A 482 -23.20 3.36 20.04
C LYS A 482 -23.15 2.98 18.56
N ASP A 483 -22.36 3.68 17.76
CA ASP A 483 -22.45 3.64 16.29
C ASP A 483 -21.09 3.37 15.59
N TYR A 484 -20.09 2.85 16.31
CA TYR A 484 -18.77 2.65 15.72
C TYR A 484 -18.75 1.58 14.60
N GLN A 485 -17.80 1.68 13.67
CA GLN A 485 -17.75 0.92 12.39
C GLN A 485 -17.94 -0.60 12.56
N THR A 486 -17.44 -1.20 13.64
CA THR A 486 -17.59 -2.62 13.96
C THR A 486 -19.06 -3.04 14.18
N ARG A 487 -19.88 -2.17 14.80
CA ARG A 487 -21.32 -2.42 14.99
C ARG A 487 -22.11 -2.26 13.70
N ILE A 488 -21.72 -1.32 12.86
CA ILE A 488 -22.31 -1.17 11.52
C ILE A 488 -21.99 -2.40 10.67
N ALA A 489 -20.75 -2.90 10.73
CA ALA A 489 -20.35 -4.13 10.08
C ALA A 489 -21.20 -5.33 10.54
N ALA A 490 -21.38 -5.49 11.86
CA ALA A 490 -22.25 -6.51 12.43
C ALA A 490 -23.70 -6.42 11.90
N ARG A 491 -24.26 -5.20 11.87
CA ARG A 491 -25.61 -4.98 11.36
C ARG A 491 -25.73 -5.36 9.88
N ILE A 492 -24.77 -4.95 9.03
CA ILE A 492 -24.77 -5.30 7.61
C ILE A 492 -24.66 -6.82 7.44
N ARG A 493 -23.79 -7.46 8.24
CA ARG A 493 -23.61 -8.91 8.24
C ARG A 493 -24.90 -9.66 8.53
N ASP A 494 -25.60 -9.28 9.60
CA ASP A 494 -26.87 -9.89 10.00
C ASP A 494 -27.93 -9.77 8.90
N GLU A 495 -28.04 -8.59 8.28
CA GLU A 495 -29.02 -8.33 7.22
C GLU A 495 -28.71 -9.06 5.91
N VAL A 496 -27.43 -9.20 5.55
CA VAL A 496 -27.03 -10.00 4.37
C VAL A 496 -27.25 -11.49 4.61
N LYS A 497 -26.99 -11.98 5.82
CA LYS A 497 -27.23 -13.37 6.20
C LYS A 497 -28.71 -13.74 6.19
N LYS A 498 -29.59 -12.86 6.69
CA LYS A 498 -31.05 -13.08 6.66
C LYS A 498 -31.57 -13.28 5.24
N ASP A 499 -30.95 -12.64 4.25
CA ASP A 499 -31.27 -12.78 2.84
C ASP A 499 -30.57 -13.97 2.17
N GLY A 500 -29.84 -14.81 2.92
CA GLY A 500 -29.10 -15.96 2.41
C GLY A 500 -27.83 -15.61 1.62
N GLY A 501 -27.35 -14.37 1.71
CA GLY A 501 -26.13 -13.91 1.06
C GLY A 501 -24.87 -14.55 1.63
N LYS A 502 -23.85 -14.75 0.80
CA LYS A 502 -22.56 -15.36 1.16
C LYS A 502 -21.40 -14.34 1.27
N LEU A 503 -21.72 -13.06 1.30
CA LEU A 503 -20.74 -11.97 1.38
C LEU A 503 -20.08 -11.97 2.76
N PHE A 504 -18.76 -12.13 2.80
CA PHE A 504 -18.00 -11.97 4.03
C PHE A 504 -17.93 -10.50 4.42
N ILE A 505 -17.88 -10.21 5.72
CA ILE A 505 -17.80 -8.84 6.22
C ILE A 505 -16.45 -8.62 6.91
N GLY A 506 -15.76 -7.55 6.53
CA GLY A 506 -14.57 -7.05 7.20
C GLY A 506 -14.91 -5.86 8.09
N ALA A 507 -14.43 -5.87 9.33
CA ALA A 507 -14.53 -4.73 10.23
C ALA A 507 -13.18 -4.00 10.35
N VAL A 508 -13.23 -2.67 10.30
CA VAL A 508 -12.07 -1.79 10.47
C VAL A 508 -12.37 -0.69 11.50
N GLY A 509 -11.32 -0.16 12.11
CA GLY A 509 -11.37 1.03 12.95
C GLY A 509 -11.00 0.76 14.41
N LEU A 510 -9.98 1.49 14.90
CA LEU A 510 -9.54 1.49 16.32
C LEU A 510 -9.48 0.10 16.97
N ILE A 511 -9.04 -0.91 16.21
CA ILE A 511 -8.74 -2.25 16.72
C ILE A 511 -7.28 -2.23 17.17
N THR A 512 -7.05 -2.24 18.48
CA THR A 512 -5.69 -2.13 19.07
C THR A 512 -5.37 -3.27 20.04
N GLU A 513 -6.40 -3.83 20.68
CA GLU A 513 -6.27 -4.85 21.72
C GLU A 513 -6.60 -6.26 21.20
N ALA A 514 -5.96 -7.26 21.81
CA ALA A 514 -6.06 -8.66 21.40
C ALA A 514 -7.46 -9.24 21.64
N GLU A 515 -8.06 -8.95 22.79
CA GLU A 515 -9.41 -9.38 23.14
C GLU A 515 -10.43 -8.74 22.21
N GLN A 516 -10.31 -7.43 21.96
CA GLN A 516 -11.15 -6.71 21.00
C GLN A 516 -11.09 -7.35 19.62
N ALA A 517 -9.89 -7.67 19.12
CA ALA A 517 -9.67 -8.33 17.84
C ALA A 517 -10.35 -9.72 17.78
N ARG A 518 -10.18 -10.53 18.83
CA ARG A 518 -10.82 -11.85 18.96
C ARG A 518 -12.33 -11.72 18.93
N ASP A 519 -12.87 -10.86 19.78
CA ASP A 519 -14.30 -10.77 20.06
C ASP A 519 -15.12 -10.25 18.86
N ILE A 520 -14.49 -9.55 17.92
CA ILE A 520 -15.12 -9.14 16.67
C ILE A 520 -15.46 -10.34 15.77
N VAL A 521 -14.64 -11.41 15.79
CA VAL A 521 -14.77 -12.56 14.88
C VAL A 521 -15.20 -13.85 15.56
N GLU A 522 -15.27 -13.87 16.89
CA GLU A 522 -15.69 -15.01 17.70
C GLU A 522 -17.22 -15.07 17.90
N GLU A 523 -17.77 -16.27 17.99
CA GLU A 523 -19.16 -16.47 18.44
C GLU A 523 -19.29 -16.10 19.92
N GLY A 524 -20.38 -15.42 20.30
CA GLY A 524 -20.63 -14.97 21.68
C GLY A 524 -20.08 -13.58 22.05
N GLY A 525 -19.10 -13.03 21.30
CA GLY A 525 -18.57 -11.68 21.49
C GLY A 525 -17.77 -11.43 22.78
N ALA A 526 -17.55 -10.16 23.14
CA ALA A 526 -16.64 -9.76 24.21
C ALA A 526 -17.13 -10.08 25.62
N VAL A 527 -16.33 -10.84 26.38
CA VAL A 527 -16.48 -10.96 27.84
C VAL A 527 -15.63 -9.89 28.51
N ALA A 528 -16.25 -8.93 29.19
CA ALA A 528 -15.56 -7.85 29.88
C ALA A 528 -14.62 -8.39 30.98
N GLN A 529 -13.31 -8.15 30.87
CA GLN A 529 -12.40 -8.23 32.01
C GLN A 529 -12.13 -6.83 32.57
N GLN A 530 -12.15 -6.72 33.90
CA GLN A 530 -11.86 -5.48 34.64
C GLN A 530 -10.35 -5.26 34.73
N THR A 531 -9.87 -4.08 34.35
CA THR A 531 -8.47 -3.65 34.55
C THR A 531 -8.42 -2.30 35.28
N SER A 532 -7.35 -2.07 36.05
CA SER A 532 -7.28 -1.05 37.11
C SER A 532 -6.21 0.05 36.87
N ASP A 533 -6.19 0.69 35.68
CA ASP A 533 -5.25 1.79 35.41
C ASP A 533 -5.88 2.96 34.62
N ALA A 534 -5.85 4.18 35.19
CA ALA A 534 -6.84 5.23 34.88
C ALA A 534 -6.69 6.00 33.55
N GLU A 535 -5.48 6.12 32.99
CA GLU A 535 -5.24 6.86 31.73
C GLU A 535 -5.37 5.94 30.49
N ILE A 536 -4.90 4.69 30.57
CA ILE A 536 -5.10 3.62 29.56
C ILE A 536 -6.60 3.27 29.44
N VAL A 537 -7.36 3.54 30.50
CA VAL A 537 -8.78 3.20 30.64
C VAL A 537 -9.71 3.91 29.65
N LYS A 538 -9.39 5.10 29.11
CA LYS A 538 -10.38 5.82 28.27
C LYS A 538 -10.50 5.25 26.86
N GLU A 539 -9.38 5.02 26.18
CA GLU A 539 -9.36 4.40 24.84
C GLU A 539 -9.72 2.91 24.92
N ALA A 540 -9.20 2.19 25.91
CA ALA A 540 -9.50 0.78 26.13
C ALA A 540 -10.98 0.53 26.51
N ARG A 541 -11.59 1.37 27.37
CA ARG A 541 -13.04 1.24 27.69
C ARG A 541 -13.93 1.55 26.50
N ALA A 542 -13.56 2.53 25.65
CA ALA A 542 -14.30 2.81 24.43
C ALA A 542 -14.23 1.62 23.45
N ALA A 543 -13.04 1.04 23.27
CA ALA A 543 -12.82 -0.16 22.45
C ALA A 543 -13.62 -1.38 22.94
N VAL A 544 -13.62 -1.64 24.25
CA VAL A 544 -14.40 -2.74 24.87
C VAL A 544 -15.91 -2.49 24.79
N ALA A 545 -16.38 -1.25 24.99
CA ALA A 545 -17.80 -0.92 24.85
C ALA A 545 -18.29 -1.11 23.40
N MET A 546 -17.43 -0.85 22.40
CA MET A 546 -17.77 -1.01 20.98
C MET A 546 -17.96 -2.47 20.56
N THR A 547 -17.36 -3.44 21.26
CA THR A 547 -17.46 -4.88 20.96
C THR A 547 -18.49 -5.64 21.80
N GLN A 548 -19.19 -4.98 22.74
CA GLN A 548 -20.29 -5.60 23.49
C GLN A 548 -21.41 -6.03 22.55
N SER A 549 -21.66 -7.35 22.44
CA SER A 549 -22.73 -7.89 21.62
C SER A 549 -24.09 -7.54 22.22
N ARG A 550 -25.05 -7.09 21.39
CA ARG A 550 -26.44 -6.89 21.82
C ARG A 550 -27.29 -8.15 21.70
N ASN A 551 -26.82 -9.18 20.98
CA ASN A 551 -27.60 -10.38 20.64
C ASN A 551 -26.86 -11.72 20.86
N GLY A 552 -25.72 -11.73 21.55
CA GLY A 552 -25.27 -12.88 22.32
C GLY A 552 -24.68 -14.12 21.63
N ASN A 553 -24.73 -14.31 20.31
CA ASN A 553 -24.18 -15.55 19.70
C ASN A 553 -23.42 -15.39 18.37
N GLU A 554 -23.69 -14.37 17.53
CA GLU A 554 -23.01 -14.24 16.22
C GLU A 554 -21.81 -13.26 16.23
N PRO A 555 -20.75 -13.55 15.44
CA PRO A 555 -19.61 -12.65 15.31
C PRO A 555 -19.97 -11.37 14.54
N GLN A 556 -19.33 -10.26 14.90
CA GLN A 556 -19.54 -8.95 14.28
C GLN A 556 -19.01 -8.87 12.85
N ALA A 557 -17.94 -9.60 12.56
CA ALA A 557 -17.32 -9.67 11.24
C ALA A 557 -16.68 -11.04 11.01
N ASP A 558 -16.36 -11.34 9.75
CA ASP A 558 -15.65 -12.55 9.38
C ASP A 558 -14.14 -12.36 9.39
N VAL A 559 -13.66 -11.13 9.22
CA VAL A 559 -12.26 -10.73 9.37
C VAL A 559 -12.12 -9.34 10.00
N ILE A 560 -10.93 -9.04 10.52
CA ILE A 560 -10.56 -7.69 10.94
C ILE A 560 -9.51 -7.09 10.01
N LEU A 561 -9.65 -5.80 9.73
CA LEU A 561 -8.66 -5.00 9.03
C LEU A 561 -8.05 -4.00 10.01
N VAL A 562 -6.73 -4.02 10.12
CA VAL A 562 -5.98 -3.20 11.08
C VAL A 562 -5.08 -2.24 10.31
N ALA A 563 -5.12 -0.96 10.70
CA ALA A 563 -4.38 0.12 10.03
C ALA A 563 -3.25 0.66 10.92
N ARG A 564 -3.49 1.79 11.59
CA ARG A 564 -2.50 2.54 12.40
C ARG A 564 -1.74 1.68 13.41
N GLN A 565 -2.35 0.62 13.94
CA GLN A 565 -1.67 -0.26 14.88
C GLN A 565 -0.49 -0.98 14.23
N PHE A 566 -0.60 -1.47 12.99
CA PHE A 566 0.54 -2.05 12.26
C PHE A 566 1.66 -1.05 12.01
N MET A 567 1.32 0.22 11.76
CA MET A 567 2.34 1.27 11.57
C MET A 567 3.15 1.54 12.85
N ARG A 568 2.54 1.37 14.02
CA ARG A 568 3.19 1.55 15.32
C ARG A 568 3.91 0.28 15.78
N GLU A 569 3.31 -0.86 15.49
CA GLU A 569 3.70 -2.17 16.02
C GLU A 569 3.58 -3.22 14.91
N PRO A 570 4.61 -3.42 14.09
CA PRO A 570 4.55 -4.38 12.98
C PRO A 570 4.37 -5.83 13.43
N GLU A 571 4.75 -6.18 14.67
CA GLU A 571 4.63 -7.51 15.28
C GLU A 571 3.29 -7.80 15.94
N TRP A 572 2.30 -6.92 15.74
CA TRP A 572 1.01 -6.96 16.41
C TRP A 572 0.35 -8.34 16.40
N VAL A 573 0.40 -9.09 15.30
CA VAL A 573 -0.19 -10.44 15.23
C VAL A 573 0.48 -11.42 16.20
N LEU A 574 1.81 -11.38 16.29
CA LEU A 574 2.57 -12.23 17.22
C LEU A 574 2.31 -11.85 18.67
N ARG A 575 2.16 -10.54 18.97
CA ARG A 575 1.76 -10.07 20.29
C ARG A 575 0.35 -10.53 20.64
N VAL A 576 -0.61 -10.37 19.72
CA VAL A 576 -2.01 -10.78 19.93
C VAL A 576 -2.09 -12.29 20.17
N ALA A 577 -1.35 -13.08 19.39
CA ALA A 577 -1.26 -14.53 19.60
C ALA A 577 -0.74 -14.85 21.01
N HIS A 578 0.37 -14.20 21.40
CA HIS A 578 0.96 -14.36 22.72
C HIS A 578 0.00 -13.99 23.85
N GLN A 579 -0.68 -12.83 23.77
CA GLN A 579 -1.65 -12.36 24.78
C GLN A 579 -2.87 -13.29 24.89
N LEU A 580 -3.33 -13.87 23.78
CA LEU A 580 -4.43 -14.83 23.76
C LEU A 580 -3.98 -16.26 24.09
N GLY A 581 -2.70 -16.48 24.39
CA GLY A 581 -2.14 -17.80 24.73
C GLY A 581 -2.12 -18.79 23.55
N VAL A 582 -2.10 -18.28 22.32
CA VAL A 582 -2.06 -19.07 21.08
C VAL A 582 -0.61 -19.22 20.62
N ASP A 583 -0.10 -20.45 20.55
CA ASP A 583 1.20 -20.71 19.93
C ASP A 583 1.06 -20.65 18.41
N VAL A 584 1.82 -19.75 17.79
CA VAL A 584 1.84 -19.53 16.34
C VAL A 584 3.24 -19.75 15.79
N ALA A 585 3.34 -20.11 14.52
CA ALA A 585 4.60 -20.14 13.80
C ALA A 585 5.23 -18.74 13.77
N TRP A 586 6.56 -18.70 13.88
CA TRP A 586 7.38 -17.49 13.78
C TRP A 586 8.26 -17.58 12.54
N PRO A 587 8.78 -16.45 12.03
CA PRO A 587 9.83 -16.49 11.03
C PRO A 587 11.00 -17.36 11.50
N ASN A 588 11.54 -18.20 10.61
CA ASN A 588 12.63 -19.13 10.91
C ASN A 588 13.84 -18.38 11.52
N GLN A 589 14.09 -17.17 11.04
CA GLN A 589 15.17 -16.30 11.47
C GLN A 589 14.95 -15.74 12.89
N PHE A 590 13.70 -15.68 13.37
CA PHE A 590 13.31 -15.05 14.64
C PHE A 590 13.00 -16.04 15.76
N LEU A 591 13.29 -17.34 15.57
CA LEU A 591 13.00 -18.38 16.56
C LEU A 591 13.64 -18.13 17.93
N ARG A 592 14.75 -17.39 18.00
CA ARG A 592 15.47 -17.05 19.24
C ARG A 592 14.95 -15.81 19.96
N VAL A 593 14.02 -15.07 19.36
CA VAL A 593 13.46 -13.82 19.92
C VAL A 593 11.94 -13.92 20.16
N ARG A 594 11.42 -15.16 20.28
CA ARG A 594 10.02 -15.40 20.63
C ARG A 594 9.70 -14.81 22.00
N PHE A 595 8.46 -14.37 22.18
CA PHE A 595 7.97 -14.01 23.51
C PHE A 595 8.08 -15.20 24.47
N PRO A 596 8.41 -14.97 25.75
CA PRO A 596 8.34 -16.01 26.78
C PRO A 596 6.94 -16.65 26.79
N LYS A 597 6.81 -17.91 27.21
CA LYS A 597 5.48 -18.51 27.38
C LYS A 597 4.80 -17.86 28.60
N LEU A 598 3.51 -17.50 28.45
CA LEU A 598 2.68 -16.96 29.55
C LEU A 598 2.45 -18.00 30.65
#